data_AF-A0A939H6D7-F1
#
_entry.id   AF-A0A939H6D7-F1
#
_cell.length_a   1.000
_cell.length_b   1.000
_cell.length_c   1.000
_cell.angle_alpha   90.00
_cell.angle_beta   90.00
_cell.angle_gamma   90.00
#
_symmetry.space_group_name_H-M   'P 1'
#
loop_
_entity.id
_entity.type
_entity.pdbx_description
1 polymer ?
#
loop_
_entity_poly.entity_id
_entity_poly.type
_entity_poly.pdbx_seq_one_letter_code
_entity_poly.pdbx_strand_id
1 'polypeptide(L)'
;MRKENIITKEKIEIGILKDLLPHYELEKLEAAYPELRFIQCRKAPETDDIHFFIGPDPSGHDPFGASVDLLKDPIAFWDYKRRVMAYTWLKDLPLTDLTDLYEAWYILKFLCQEIHNTRARKLGRDMAALEVQSPPEVLELFRSEILLILTKPSSSARIRGSLWKNYSNQLKKTKTPLAGIKTPEDPRSEDTLLEELRILEKEALATRLFFGTSPILYKETEEKDAEKSK
;
A
#
# COMPACT_ATOMS: atom_id res chain seq x y z
N MET A 1 14.37 11.26 9.87
CA MET A 1 14.20 10.47 8.62
C MET A 1 14.71 11.11 7.32
N ARG A 2 15.20 10.30 6.36
CA ARG A 2 15.26 10.68 4.92
C ARG A 2 13.88 10.50 4.26
N LYS A 3 13.63 11.19 3.16
CA LYS A 3 12.34 11.14 2.43
C LYS A 3 12.43 10.10 1.30
N GLU A 4 12.44 8.83 1.69
CA GLU A 4 12.56 7.64 0.83
C GLU A 4 11.38 6.70 1.11
N ASN A 5 11.05 5.77 0.20
CA ASN A 5 10.09 4.69 0.46
C ASN A 5 10.70 3.66 1.42
N ILE A 6 9.85 2.96 2.19
CA ILE A 6 10.28 1.77 2.92
C ILE A 6 10.39 0.62 1.92
N ILE A 7 11.52 -0.10 1.93
CA ILE A 7 11.73 -1.27 1.08
C ILE A 7 11.67 -2.52 1.94
N THR A 8 10.70 -3.38 1.70
CA THR A 8 10.61 -4.73 2.30
C THR A 8 11.16 -5.79 1.35
N LYS A 9 11.61 -6.91 1.93
CA LYS A 9 12.00 -8.14 1.23
C LYS A 9 11.01 -9.28 1.48
N GLU A 10 10.08 -9.10 2.42
CA GLU A 10 9.13 -10.12 2.81
C GLU A 10 7.92 -10.05 1.89
N LYS A 11 7.48 -11.22 1.40
CA LYS A 11 6.25 -11.35 0.63
C LYS A 11 5.05 -11.24 1.56
N ILE A 12 4.06 -10.49 1.11
CA ILE A 12 2.86 -10.23 1.91
C ILE A 12 1.84 -11.32 1.67
N GLU A 13 1.30 -11.87 2.76
CA GLU A 13 0.28 -12.91 2.73
C GLU A 13 -1.10 -12.30 2.46
N ILE A 14 -1.81 -12.82 1.45
CA ILE A 14 -3.21 -12.51 1.19
C ILE A 14 -4.01 -13.82 1.25
N GLY A 15 -5.00 -13.86 2.13
CA GLY A 15 -5.94 -14.98 2.18
C GLY A 15 -6.77 -15.06 0.90
N ILE A 16 -7.05 -16.27 0.44
CA ILE A 16 -8.07 -16.52 -0.58
C ILE A 16 -8.94 -17.69 -0.14
N LEU A 17 -10.26 -17.52 -0.20
CA LEU A 17 -11.18 -18.57 0.23
C LEU A 17 -11.05 -19.81 -0.68
N LYS A 18 -10.97 -20.98 -0.05
CA LYS A 18 -10.73 -22.28 -0.69
C LYS A 18 -11.57 -22.50 -1.96
N ASP A 19 -12.83 -22.10 -1.95
CA ASP A 19 -13.78 -22.38 -3.03
C ASP A 19 -13.55 -21.50 -4.28
N LEU A 20 -12.72 -20.45 -4.16
CA LEU A 20 -12.31 -19.61 -5.28
C LEU A 20 -11.05 -20.14 -5.99
N LEU A 21 -10.22 -20.94 -5.32
CA LEU A 21 -8.96 -21.45 -5.87
C LEU A 21 -9.08 -22.12 -7.26
N PRO A 22 -10.09 -22.95 -7.56
CA PRO A 22 -10.19 -23.62 -8.86
C PRO A 22 -10.46 -22.66 -10.04
N HIS A 23 -10.79 -21.39 -9.76
CA HIS A 23 -11.19 -20.41 -10.76
C HIS A 23 -10.08 -19.39 -11.11
N TYR A 24 -8.94 -19.43 -10.41
CA TYR A 24 -7.86 -18.46 -10.58
C TYR A 24 -6.49 -19.14 -10.66
N GLU A 25 -5.72 -18.81 -11.69
CA GLU A 25 -4.34 -19.27 -11.87
C GLU A 25 -3.41 -18.49 -10.93
N LEU A 26 -3.42 -18.83 -9.63
CA LEU A 26 -2.65 -18.13 -8.60
C LEU A 26 -1.16 -18.01 -8.95
N GLU A 27 -0.55 -19.06 -9.49
CA GLU A 27 0.85 -19.06 -9.91
C GLU A 27 1.16 -17.93 -10.93
N LYS A 28 0.21 -17.60 -11.81
CA LYS A 28 0.34 -16.47 -12.75
C LYS A 28 0.16 -15.12 -12.08
N LEU A 29 -0.70 -15.04 -11.06
CA LEU A 29 -0.86 -13.83 -10.25
C LEU A 29 0.40 -13.56 -9.41
N GLU A 30 0.96 -14.57 -8.75
CA GLU A 30 2.22 -14.45 -8.00
C GLU A 30 3.42 -14.13 -8.91
N ALA A 31 3.45 -14.67 -10.13
CA ALA A 31 4.45 -14.30 -11.13
C ALA A 31 4.31 -12.85 -11.63
N ALA A 32 3.08 -12.31 -11.68
CA ALA A 32 2.81 -10.92 -12.06
C ALA A 32 3.00 -9.92 -10.89
N TYR A 33 2.91 -10.40 -9.65
CA TYR A 33 3.01 -9.62 -8.41
C TYR A 33 3.93 -10.37 -7.42
N PRO A 34 5.26 -10.40 -7.66
CA PRO A 34 6.21 -11.18 -6.86
C PRO A 34 6.26 -10.78 -5.38
N GLU A 35 5.77 -9.59 -5.03
CA GLU A 35 5.61 -9.08 -3.67
C GLU A 35 4.49 -9.75 -2.86
N LEU A 36 3.64 -10.56 -3.51
CA LEU A 36 2.51 -11.25 -2.90
C LEU A 36 2.75 -12.76 -2.77
N ARG A 37 2.07 -13.34 -1.79
CA ARG A 37 1.86 -14.79 -1.64
C ARG A 37 0.40 -15.04 -1.25
N PHE A 38 -0.31 -15.86 -2.01
CA PHE A 38 -1.69 -16.21 -1.71
C PHE A 38 -1.75 -17.45 -0.81
N ILE A 39 -2.56 -17.39 0.24
CA ILE A 39 -2.73 -18.47 1.20
C ILE A 39 -4.18 -18.92 1.25
N GLN A 40 -4.40 -20.24 1.23
CA GLN A 40 -5.74 -20.82 1.28
C GLN A 40 -6.37 -20.63 2.67
N CYS A 41 -7.42 -19.83 2.73
CA CYS A 41 -8.25 -19.68 3.93
C CYS A 41 -9.51 -20.55 3.82
N ARG A 42 -9.93 -21.20 4.93
CA ARG A 42 -11.14 -22.03 4.97
C ARG A 42 -12.43 -21.23 5.28
N LYS A 43 -12.29 -20.03 5.85
CA LYS A 43 -13.32 -19.03 6.15
C LYS A 43 -12.66 -17.64 6.19
N ALA A 44 -13.48 -16.58 6.31
CA ALA A 44 -13.02 -15.28 6.83
C ALA A 44 -12.27 -15.50 8.16
N PRO A 45 -11.21 -14.73 8.47
CA PRO A 45 -10.07 -15.21 9.24
C PRO A 45 -10.41 -15.61 10.69
N GLU A 46 -10.48 -16.92 10.93
CA GLU A 46 -10.31 -17.58 12.24
C GLU A 46 -8.81 -17.88 12.52
N THR A 47 -7.89 -17.23 11.78
CA THR A 47 -6.42 -17.36 11.91
C THR A 47 -5.83 -15.99 12.23
N ASP A 48 -5.21 -15.86 13.40
CA ASP A 48 -4.80 -14.57 14.00
C ASP A 48 -3.78 -13.76 13.16
N ASP A 49 -3.18 -14.34 12.12
CA ASP A 49 -2.14 -13.69 11.30
C ASP A 49 -2.67 -13.04 10.01
N ILE A 50 -3.64 -13.65 9.31
CA ILE A 50 -4.07 -13.19 7.96
C ILE A 50 -5.16 -12.11 8.07
N HIS A 51 -4.73 -10.86 7.92
CA HIS A 51 -5.57 -9.67 8.08
C HIS A 51 -6.26 -9.19 6.80
N PHE A 52 -6.06 -9.85 5.66
CA PHE A 52 -6.67 -9.45 4.38
C PHE A 52 -6.99 -10.69 3.56
N PHE A 53 -8.21 -10.78 3.04
CA PHE A 53 -8.64 -11.94 2.27
C PHE A 53 -9.56 -11.61 1.09
N ILE A 54 -9.44 -12.40 0.03
CA ILE A 54 -10.29 -12.34 -1.15
C ILE A 54 -11.33 -13.47 -1.08
N GLY A 55 -12.60 -13.10 -1.19
CA GLY A 55 -13.74 -13.98 -1.01
C GLY A 55 -14.98 -13.49 -1.76
N PRO A 56 -16.07 -14.26 -1.84
CA PRO A 56 -17.38 -13.66 -1.77
C PRO A 56 -17.48 -12.90 -0.44
N ASP A 57 -17.67 -11.57 -0.50
CA ASP A 57 -18.11 -10.78 0.65
C ASP A 57 -19.64 -10.61 0.56
N PRO A 58 -20.43 -11.50 1.17
CA PRO A 58 -21.89 -11.38 1.15
C PRO A 58 -22.41 -10.23 2.04
N SER A 59 -21.53 -9.55 2.78
CA SER A 59 -21.90 -8.51 3.76
C SER A 59 -21.62 -7.09 3.28
N GLY A 60 -20.56 -6.86 2.50
CA GLY A 60 -20.06 -5.52 2.19
C GLY A 60 -19.55 -4.77 3.44
N HIS A 61 -19.31 -5.47 4.55
CA HIS A 61 -19.10 -4.89 5.87
C HIS A 61 -17.78 -5.29 6.53
N ASP A 62 -17.17 -6.39 6.09
CA ASP A 62 -15.84 -6.80 6.55
C ASP A 62 -14.79 -5.77 6.06
N PRO A 63 -14.04 -5.09 6.96
CA PRO A 63 -12.99 -4.17 6.55
C PRO A 63 -11.77 -4.89 5.91
N PHE A 64 -11.62 -6.19 6.13
CA PHE A 64 -10.50 -7.02 5.70
C PHE A 64 -10.82 -7.91 4.50
N GLY A 65 -12.11 -8.12 4.22
CA GLY A 65 -12.60 -8.83 3.05
C GLY A 65 -12.58 -7.97 1.77
N ALA A 66 -12.25 -8.58 0.64
CA ALA A 66 -12.43 -8.01 -0.68
C ALA A 66 -13.18 -8.99 -1.60
N SER A 67 -14.10 -8.46 -2.42
CA SER A 67 -14.78 -9.24 -3.46
C SER A 67 -13.78 -9.84 -4.43
N VAL A 68 -14.05 -11.06 -4.90
CA VAL A 68 -13.25 -11.72 -5.95
C VAL A 68 -13.21 -10.95 -7.28
N ASP A 69 -14.17 -10.06 -7.53
CA ASP A 69 -14.14 -9.15 -8.69
C ASP A 69 -12.98 -8.15 -8.66
N LEU A 70 -12.36 -7.93 -7.49
CA LEU A 70 -11.09 -7.20 -7.35
C LEU A 70 -10.02 -7.72 -8.31
N LEU A 71 -9.94 -9.05 -8.50
CA LEU A 71 -8.96 -9.69 -9.39
C LEU A 71 -9.19 -9.38 -10.88
N LYS A 72 -10.32 -8.77 -11.24
CA LYS A 72 -10.69 -8.37 -12.61
C LYS A 72 -10.48 -6.88 -12.86
N ASP A 73 -10.25 -6.08 -11.80
CA ASP A 73 -9.98 -4.64 -11.88
C ASP A 73 -8.51 -4.39 -11.48
N PRO A 74 -7.61 -4.13 -12.44
CA PRO A 74 -6.18 -3.93 -12.16
C PRO A 74 -5.89 -2.73 -11.26
N ILE A 75 -6.73 -1.68 -11.28
CA ILE A 75 -6.54 -0.48 -10.45
C ILE A 75 -7.00 -0.75 -9.02
N ALA A 76 -8.15 -1.41 -8.85
CA ALA A 76 -8.61 -1.82 -7.53
C ALA A 76 -7.66 -2.85 -6.89
N PHE A 77 -7.13 -3.80 -7.68
CA PHE A 77 -6.13 -4.75 -7.20
C PHE A 77 -4.79 -4.06 -6.82
N TRP A 78 -4.32 -3.10 -7.63
CA TRP A 78 -3.16 -2.29 -7.28
C TRP A 78 -3.38 -1.48 -5.99
N ASP A 79 -4.57 -0.89 -5.81
CA ASP A 79 -4.95 -0.19 -4.57
C ASP A 79 -4.96 -1.12 -3.36
N TYR A 80 -5.56 -2.31 -3.51
CA TYR A 80 -5.60 -3.31 -2.47
C TYR A 80 -4.20 -3.71 -2.06
N LYS A 81 -3.35 -4.12 -3.02
CA LYS A 81 -1.94 -4.49 -2.80
C LYS A 81 -1.25 -3.51 -1.86
N ARG A 82 -1.08 -2.25 -2.30
CA ARG A 82 -0.33 -1.21 -1.56
C ARG A 82 -0.89 -0.95 -0.15
N ARG A 83 -2.21 -1.14 0.05
CA ARG A 83 -2.87 -0.98 1.34
C ARG A 83 -2.56 -2.15 2.28
N VAL A 84 -2.54 -3.38 1.77
CA VAL A 84 -2.06 -4.55 2.55
C VAL A 84 -0.57 -4.37 2.89
N MET A 85 0.28 -3.86 1.97
CA MET A 85 1.69 -3.57 2.27
C MET A 85 1.84 -2.54 3.40
N ALA A 86 1.12 -1.42 3.30
CA ALA A 86 1.12 -0.36 4.30
C ALA A 86 0.56 -0.81 5.66
N TYR A 87 -0.47 -1.65 5.65
CA TYR A 87 -1.10 -2.17 6.86
C TYR A 87 -0.17 -3.14 7.57
N THR A 88 0.38 -4.13 6.86
CA THR A 88 1.27 -5.15 7.43
C THR A 88 2.50 -4.49 8.05
N TRP A 89 3.17 -3.62 7.29
CA TRP A 89 4.29 -2.84 7.81
C TRP A 89 3.94 -2.01 9.05
N LEU A 90 2.79 -1.35 9.08
CA LEU A 90 2.38 -0.57 10.25
C LEU A 90 1.98 -1.44 11.43
N LYS A 91 1.34 -2.60 11.21
CA LYS A 91 0.91 -3.50 12.29
C LYS A 91 2.12 -3.93 13.12
N ASP A 92 3.20 -4.31 12.45
CA ASP A 92 4.36 -4.96 13.08
C ASP A 92 5.47 -3.97 13.49
N LEU A 93 5.36 -2.68 13.12
CA LEU A 93 6.30 -1.62 13.49
C LEU A 93 6.28 -1.36 15.01
N PRO A 94 7.39 -1.49 15.76
CA PRO A 94 7.43 -1.07 17.16
C PRO A 94 7.15 0.43 17.29
N LEU A 95 6.22 0.81 18.18
CA LEU A 95 5.97 2.20 18.56
C LEU A 95 6.35 2.35 20.04
N THR A 96 7.57 2.79 20.30
CA THR A 96 8.11 2.97 21.65
C THR A 96 7.89 4.38 22.17
N ASP A 97 7.89 5.37 21.28
CA ASP A 97 7.67 6.77 21.62
C ASP A 97 6.86 7.55 20.56
N LEU A 98 6.66 8.84 20.83
CA LEU A 98 5.98 9.76 19.94
C LEU A 98 6.76 10.05 18.64
N THR A 99 8.09 9.87 18.64
CA THR A 99 8.95 9.98 17.44
C THR A 99 8.60 8.87 16.45
N ASP A 100 8.54 7.62 16.90
CA ASP A 100 8.19 6.45 16.09
C ASP A 100 6.83 6.67 15.41
N LEU A 101 5.84 7.15 16.17
CA LEU A 101 4.50 7.45 15.66
C LEU A 101 4.52 8.58 14.61
N TYR A 102 5.31 9.63 14.82
CA TYR A 102 5.45 10.71 13.84
C TYR A 102 6.19 10.27 12.56
N GLU A 103 7.21 9.42 12.66
CA GLU A 103 7.91 8.85 11.50
C GLU A 103 6.98 7.90 10.73
N ALA A 104 6.21 7.06 11.42
CA ALA A 104 5.19 6.19 10.83
C ALA A 104 4.11 6.98 10.07
N TRP A 105 3.56 8.03 10.71
CA TRP A 105 2.59 8.91 10.08
C TRP A 105 3.19 9.72 8.94
N TYR A 106 4.46 10.12 9.03
CA TYR A 106 5.13 10.83 7.93
C TYR A 106 5.12 9.98 6.65
N ILE A 107 5.34 8.68 6.77
CA ILE A 107 5.34 7.69 5.68
C ILE A 107 3.91 7.48 5.14
N LEU A 108 2.91 7.33 6.01
CA LEU A 108 1.56 6.90 5.59
C LEU A 108 0.57 8.03 5.28
N LYS A 109 0.79 9.26 5.76
CA LYS A 109 -0.20 10.35 5.68
C LYS A 109 -0.74 10.63 4.28
N PHE A 110 0.07 10.47 3.22
CA PHE A 110 -0.38 10.77 1.86
C PHE A 110 -1.32 9.68 1.33
N LEU A 111 -0.99 8.40 1.55
CA LEU A 111 -1.89 7.27 1.32
C LEU A 111 -3.20 7.42 2.12
N CYS A 112 -3.11 7.70 3.43
CA CYS A 112 -4.30 7.92 4.26
C CYS A 112 -5.14 9.13 3.83
N GLN A 113 -4.50 10.23 3.39
CA GLN A 113 -5.20 11.43 2.89
C GLN A 113 -5.86 11.22 1.51
N GLU A 114 -5.38 10.27 0.73
CA GLU A 114 -6.03 9.84 -0.50
C GLU A 114 -7.23 8.95 -0.18
N ILE A 115 -7.05 7.91 0.63
CA ILE A 115 -8.10 6.96 1.00
C ILE A 115 -9.25 7.68 1.71
N HIS A 116 -8.94 8.45 2.77
CA HIS A 116 -9.97 9.12 3.57
C HIS A 116 -9.51 10.49 4.10
N ASN A 117 -9.49 11.48 3.21
CA ASN A 117 -8.95 12.82 3.46
C ASN A 117 -9.37 13.48 4.78
N THR A 118 -10.67 13.51 5.11
CA THR A 118 -11.19 14.22 6.30
C THR A 118 -10.67 13.61 7.60
N ARG A 119 -10.84 12.30 7.79
CA ARG A 119 -10.32 11.53 8.93
C ARG A 119 -8.80 11.64 9.03
N ALA A 120 -8.07 11.40 7.94
CA ALA A 120 -6.61 11.50 7.92
C ALA A 120 -6.10 12.91 8.30
N ARG A 121 -6.77 13.98 7.87
CA ARG A 121 -6.42 15.36 8.27
C ARG A 121 -6.82 15.68 9.71
N LYS A 122 -7.89 15.08 10.25
CA LYS A 122 -8.22 15.19 11.68
C LYS A 122 -7.13 14.50 12.50
N LEU A 123 -6.83 13.24 12.19
CA LEU A 123 -5.83 12.43 12.86
C LEU A 123 -4.47 13.13 12.91
N GLY A 124 -3.98 13.66 11.79
CA GLY A 124 -2.72 14.40 11.76
C GLY A 124 -2.69 15.72 12.54
N ARG A 125 -3.85 16.31 12.88
CA ARG A 125 -3.94 17.44 13.83
C ARG A 125 -4.01 16.96 15.28
N ASP A 126 -4.79 15.90 15.53
CA ASP A 126 -4.91 15.29 16.85
C ASP A 126 -3.53 14.79 17.33
N MET A 127 -2.75 14.14 16.45
CA MET A 127 -1.37 13.74 16.69
C MET A 127 -0.47 14.94 17.04
N ALA A 128 -0.58 16.05 16.30
CA ALA A 128 0.24 17.25 16.52
C ALA A 128 -0.13 18.01 17.81
N ALA A 129 -1.21 17.63 18.48
CA ALA A 129 -1.60 18.15 19.79
C ALA A 129 -1.19 17.24 20.97
N LEU A 130 -0.46 16.14 20.70
CA LEU A 130 0.02 15.22 21.73
C LEU A 130 1.15 15.81 22.57
N GLU A 131 1.11 15.50 23.87
CA GLU A 131 2.20 15.79 24.78
C GLU A 131 3.36 14.79 24.61
N VAL A 132 4.59 15.25 24.85
CA VAL A 132 5.82 14.45 24.65
C VAL A 132 5.83 13.16 25.49
N GLN A 133 5.13 13.14 26.63
CA GLN A 133 5.02 12.00 27.54
C GLN A 133 3.71 11.21 27.37
N SER A 134 3.11 11.26 26.17
CA SER A 134 1.92 10.44 25.85
C SER A 134 2.19 8.95 26.10
N PRO A 135 1.33 8.24 26.85
CA PRO A 135 1.58 6.86 27.23
C PRO A 135 1.40 5.90 26.03
N PRO A 136 1.99 4.68 26.07
CA PRO A 136 2.01 3.76 24.92
C PRO A 136 0.62 3.44 24.35
N GLU A 137 -0.41 3.35 25.21
CA GLU A 137 -1.79 3.09 24.80
C GLU A 137 -2.32 4.17 23.86
N VAL A 138 -1.88 5.43 24.00
CA VAL A 138 -2.24 6.51 23.08
C VAL A 138 -1.61 6.28 21.72
N LEU A 139 -0.35 5.82 21.65
CA LEU A 139 0.31 5.50 20.38
C LEU A 139 -0.43 4.39 19.63
N GLU A 140 -0.88 3.36 20.34
CA GLU A 140 -1.65 2.25 19.80
C GLU A 140 -3.07 2.64 19.35
N LEU A 141 -3.70 3.62 19.99
CA LEU A 141 -4.95 4.23 19.48
C LEU A 141 -4.71 4.91 18.12
N PHE A 142 -3.61 5.64 17.94
CA PHE A 142 -3.27 6.23 16.63
C PHE A 142 -2.91 5.17 15.59
N ARG A 143 -2.17 4.11 15.96
CA ARG A 143 -1.92 2.97 15.06
C ARG A 143 -3.24 2.38 14.58
N SER A 144 -4.17 2.10 15.49
CA SER A 144 -5.49 1.53 15.22
C SER A 144 -6.31 2.40 14.25
N GLU A 145 -6.30 3.72 14.44
CA GLU A 145 -6.96 4.67 13.53
C GLU A 145 -6.34 4.70 12.12
N ILE A 146 -5.00 4.61 12.00
CA ILE A 146 -4.33 4.56 10.70
C ILE A 146 -4.63 3.22 10.00
N LEU A 147 -4.51 2.09 10.71
CA LEU A 147 -4.84 0.75 10.21
C LEU A 147 -6.29 0.71 9.71
N LEU A 148 -7.24 1.29 10.45
CA LEU A 148 -8.65 1.37 10.06
C LEU A 148 -8.89 2.28 8.84
N ILE A 149 -8.03 3.27 8.55
CA ILE A 149 -8.06 3.98 7.26
C ILE A 149 -7.59 3.05 6.13
N LEU A 150 -6.49 2.32 6.32
CA LEU A 150 -5.89 1.44 5.30
C LEU A 150 -6.80 0.27 4.87
N THR A 151 -7.77 -0.12 5.70
CA THR A 151 -8.80 -1.09 5.30
C THR A 151 -9.71 -0.61 4.16
N LYS A 152 -9.87 0.71 3.96
CA LYS A 152 -10.82 1.26 3.00
C LYS A 152 -10.18 1.45 1.61
N PRO A 153 -10.90 1.11 0.51
CA PRO A 153 -10.38 1.32 -0.84
C PRO A 153 -10.31 2.80 -1.21
N SER A 154 -9.33 3.17 -2.03
CA SER A 154 -9.38 4.42 -2.78
C SER A 154 -10.25 4.28 -4.03
N SER A 155 -10.76 5.41 -4.56
CA SER A 155 -11.34 5.44 -5.90
C SER A 155 -10.32 5.87 -6.95
N SER A 156 -10.44 5.39 -8.20
CA SER A 156 -9.54 5.76 -9.31
C SER A 156 -9.36 7.27 -9.48
N ALA A 157 -10.41 8.06 -9.23
CA ALA A 157 -10.34 9.52 -9.25
C ALA A 157 -9.38 10.09 -8.19
N ARG A 158 -9.35 9.52 -6.98
CA ARG A 158 -8.42 9.93 -5.91
C ARG A 158 -7.01 9.43 -6.20
N ILE A 159 -6.85 8.18 -6.63
CA ILE A 159 -5.57 7.59 -7.04
C ILE A 159 -4.92 8.46 -8.14
N ARG A 160 -5.66 8.76 -9.21
CA ARG A 160 -5.22 9.66 -10.30
C ARG A 160 -4.85 11.05 -9.79
N GLY A 161 -5.68 11.66 -8.93
CA GLY A 161 -5.39 12.97 -8.34
C GLY A 161 -4.15 12.97 -7.43
N SER A 162 -3.81 11.84 -6.84
CA SER A 162 -2.61 11.63 -6.00
C SER A 162 -1.36 11.35 -6.82
N LEU A 163 -1.45 10.51 -7.85
CA LEU A 163 -0.41 10.27 -8.85
C LEU A 163 0.12 11.61 -9.35
N TRP A 164 -0.80 12.47 -9.81
CA TRP A 164 -0.48 13.79 -10.32
C TRP A 164 0.24 14.70 -9.34
N LYS A 165 -0.12 14.66 -8.05
CA LYS A 165 0.56 15.45 -7.01
C LYS A 165 1.97 14.93 -6.73
N ASN A 166 2.14 13.60 -6.67
CA ASN A 166 3.45 12.98 -6.45
C ASN A 166 4.39 13.24 -7.64
N TYR A 167 3.94 12.95 -8.86
CA TYR A 167 4.73 13.19 -10.07
C TYR A 167 5.08 14.67 -10.25
N SER A 168 4.13 15.60 -10.05
CA SER A 168 4.42 17.05 -10.11
C SER A 168 5.46 17.49 -9.07
N ASN A 169 5.47 16.88 -7.89
CA ASN A 169 6.45 17.14 -6.84
C ASN A 169 7.82 16.51 -7.15
N GLN A 170 7.85 15.33 -7.77
CA GLN A 170 9.06 14.69 -8.27
C GLN A 170 9.69 15.52 -9.40
N LEU A 171 8.93 15.86 -10.43
CA LEU A 171 9.38 16.64 -11.59
C LEU A 171 10.01 17.98 -11.18
N LYS A 172 9.47 18.64 -10.15
CA LYS A 172 10.06 19.87 -9.58
C LYS A 172 11.43 19.66 -8.93
N LYS A 173 11.70 18.47 -8.38
CA LYS A 173 12.97 18.11 -7.73
C LYS A 173 14.00 17.60 -8.73
N THR A 174 13.60 16.67 -9.60
CA THR A 174 14.49 16.03 -10.59
C THR A 174 14.78 16.94 -11.77
N LYS A 175 13.82 17.80 -12.13
CA LYS A 175 13.79 18.56 -13.41
C LYS A 175 13.82 17.67 -14.65
N THR A 176 13.52 16.38 -14.49
CA THR A 176 13.50 15.38 -15.55
C THR A 176 12.12 14.73 -15.58
N PRO A 177 11.36 14.82 -16.69
CA PRO A 177 10.11 14.11 -16.85
C PRO A 177 10.36 12.61 -17.03
N LEU A 178 9.43 11.79 -16.54
CA LEU A 178 9.46 10.34 -16.75
C LEU A 178 8.74 10.02 -18.06
N ALA A 179 9.39 9.24 -18.92
CA ALA A 179 8.76 8.72 -20.11
C ALA A 179 7.56 7.83 -19.74
N GLY A 180 6.45 7.96 -20.46
CA GLY A 180 5.22 7.19 -20.23
C GLY A 180 4.22 7.83 -19.27
N ILE A 181 4.60 8.84 -18.49
CA ILE A 181 3.61 9.66 -17.75
C ILE A 181 3.00 10.68 -18.73
N LYS A 182 1.70 10.55 -18.97
CA LYS A 182 0.93 11.44 -19.86
C LYS A 182 0.74 12.81 -19.22
N THR A 183 0.17 13.81 -19.90
CA THR A 183 -0.16 15.13 -19.33
C THR A 183 -1.65 15.26 -18.95
N PRO A 184 -2.10 16.36 -18.31
CA PRO A 184 -3.54 16.64 -18.12
C PRO A 184 -4.38 16.67 -19.39
N GLU A 185 -3.76 16.98 -20.52
CA GLU A 185 -4.40 17.17 -21.84
C GLU A 185 -4.54 15.85 -22.63
N ASP A 186 -3.79 14.82 -22.28
CA ASP A 186 -3.78 13.53 -22.99
C ASP A 186 -5.01 12.65 -22.69
N PRO A 187 -5.41 11.75 -23.60
CA PRO A 187 -6.44 10.73 -23.35
C PRO A 187 -6.08 9.77 -22.20
N ARG A 188 -7.00 9.63 -21.24
CA ARG A 188 -6.82 8.86 -20.00
C ARG A 188 -7.76 7.66 -19.94
N SER A 189 -7.20 6.46 -19.86
CA SER A 189 -7.91 5.22 -19.50
C SER A 189 -7.50 4.73 -18.10
N GLU A 190 -8.17 3.71 -17.58
CA GLU A 190 -7.71 3.01 -16.37
C GLU A 190 -6.40 2.22 -16.65
N ASP A 191 -6.24 1.62 -17.85
CA ASP A 191 -4.97 0.97 -18.25
C ASP A 191 -3.79 1.95 -18.24
N THR A 192 -4.03 3.19 -18.72
CA THR A 192 -3.03 4.27 -18.68
C THR A 192 -2.65 4.55 -17.23
N LEU A 193 -3.63 4.69 -16.34
CA LEU A 193 -3.39 4.97 -14.93
C LEU A 193 -2.55 3.88 -14.28
N LEU A 194 -2.78 2.60 -14.59
CA LEU A 194 -2.02 1.48 -14.02
C LEU A 194 -0.54 1.55 -14.41
N GLU A 195 -0.26 1.83 -15.68
CA GLU A 195 1.11 1.92 -16.18
C GLU A 195 1.84 3.14 -15.61
N GLU A 196 1.17 4.30 -15.50
CA GLU A 196 1.71 5.49 -14.84
C GLU A 196 2.07 5.23 -13.37
N LEU A 197 1.25 4.44 -12.65
CA LEU A 197 1.52 4.04 -11.27
C LEU A 197 2.75 3.11 -11.18
N ARG A 198 2.85 2.12 -12.07
CA ARG A 198 4.00 1.20 -12.14
C ARG A 198 5.31 1.91 -12.45
N ILE A 199 5.28 2.90 -13.37
CA ILE A 199 6.43 3.75 -13.68
C ILE A 199 6.91 4.49 -12.42
N LEU A 200 5.99 5.06 -11.63
CA LEU A 200 6.35 5.76 -10.39
C LEU A 200 6.85 4.81 -9.29
N GLU A 201 6.27 3.62 -9.12
CA GLU A 201 6.77 2.61 -8.17
C GLU A 201 8.20 2.16 -8.53
N LYS A 202 8.46 1.88 -9.81
CA LYS A 202 9.78 1.48 -10.31
C LYS A 202 10.82 2.59 -10.14
N GLU A 203 10.47 3.81 -10.48
CA GLU A 203 11.34 4.98 -10.36
C GLU A 203 11.63 5.31 -8.89
N ALA A 204 10.63 5.24 -8.01
CA ALA A 204 10.80 5.41 -6.57
C ALA A 204 11.78 4.36 -5.99
N LEU A 205 11.65 3.10 -6.41
CA LEU A 205 12.57 2.02 -6.02
C LEU A 205 14.01 2.25 -6.53
N ALA A 206 14.17 2.71 -7.78
CA ALA A 206 15.48 2.93 -8.40
C ALA A 206 16.22 4.15 -7.84
N THR A 207 15.51 5.26 -7.63
CA THR A 207 16.09 6.57 -7.25
C THR A 207 15.97 6.90 -5.77
N ARG A 208 15.28 6.05 -5.00
CA ARG A 208 14.87 6.28 -3.60
C ARG A 208 14.01 7.52 -3.39
N LEU A 209 13.35 8.02 -4.44
CA LEU A 209 12.42 9.15 -4.34
C LEU A 209 11.11 8.71 -3.71
N PHE A 210 10.70 9.37 -2.63
CA PHE A 210 9.46 9.04 -1.93
C PHE A 210 8.18 9.23 -2.77
N PHE A 211 7.57 8.11 -3.19
CA PHE A 211 6.22 8.05 -3.74
C PHE A 211 5.22 7.78 -2.61
N GLY A 212 4.70 8.84 -1.99
CA GLY A 212 3.95 8.76 -0.73
C GLY A 212 2.59 8.08 -0.79
N THR A 213 2.13 7.70 -1.99
CA THR A 213 0.88 6.95 -2.20
C THR A 213 1.09 5.50 -2.60
N SER A 214 2.35 5.03 -2.64
CA SER A 214 2.71 3.62 -2.52
C SER A 214 3.94 3.52 -1.59
N PRO A 215 3.80 3.87 -0.30
CA PRO A 215 4.93 4.24 0.57
C PRO A 215 5.82 3.04 0.97
N ILE A 216 5.28 1.83 0.93
CA ILE A 216 6.00 0.57 1.19
C ILE A 216 6.12 -0.15 -0.14
N LEU A 217 7.35 -0.49 -0.55
CA LEU A 217 7.66 -1.16 -1.82
C LEU A 217 8.41 -2.46 -1.52
N TYR A 218 8.27 -3.46 -2.38
CA TYR A 218 9.01 -4.72 -2.30
C TYR A 218 10.24 -4.67 -3.20
N LYS A 219 11.35 -5.25 -2.75
CA LYS A 219 12.47 -5.62 -3.60
C LYS A 219 12.86 -7.07 -3.34
N GLU A 220 12.80 -7.90 -4.38
CA GLU A 220 13.32 -9.26 -4.34
C GLU A 220 14.83 -9.25 -4.02
N THR A 221 15.27 -10.23 -3.24
CA THR A 221 16.69 -10.38 -2.92
C THR A 221 17.40 -11.09 -4.07
N GLU A 222 18.45 -10.48 -4.61
CA GLU A 222 19.27 -11.06 -5.68
C GLU A 222 20.16 -12.20 -5.13
N GLU A 223 19.57 -13.34 -4.77
CA GLU A 223 20.31 -14.53 -4.32
C GLU A 223 21.16 -15.17 -5.45
N LYS A 224 20.87 -14.83 -6.72
CA LYS A 224 21.48 -15.43 -7.91
C LYS A 224 22.92 -15.00 -8.22
N ASP A 225 23.44 -13.96 -7.56
CA ASP A 225 24.82 -13.51 -7.75
C ASP A 225 25.83 -14.12 -6.76
N ALA A 226 25.35 -14.77 -5.69
CA ALA A 226 26.20 -15.44 -4.71
C ALA A 226 26.79 -16.78 -5.23
N GLU A 227 26.13 -17.44 -6.18
CA GLU A 227 26.58 -18.72 -6.76
C GLU A 227 27.48 -18.58 -8.01
N LYS A 228 27.74 -17.36 -8.49
CA LYS A 228 28.68 -17.10 -9.60
C LYS A 228 30.06 -16.60 -9.15
N SER A 229 30.32 -16.55 -7.84
CA SER A 229 31.57 -16.08 -7.24
C SER A 229 32.25 -17.13 -6.35
N LYS A 230 32.09 -18.42 -6.68
CA LYS A 230 32.82 -19.55 -6.09
C LYS A 230 33.38 -20.45 -7.20
#